data_AF-A0A6V7PMI4-F1
#
_entry.id   AF-A0A6V7PMI4-F1
#
_cell.length_a   1.000
_cell.length_b   1.000
_cell.length_c   1.000
_cell.angle_alpha   90.00
_cell.angle_beta   90.00
_cell.angle_gamma   90.00
#
_symmetry.space_group_name_H-M   'P 1'
#
loop_
_entity.id
_entity.type
_entity.pdbx_description
1 polymer ?
#
loop_
_entity_poly.entity_id
_entity_poly.type
_entity_poly.pdbx_seq_one_letter_code
_entity_poly.pdbx_strand_id
1 'polypeptide(L)'
;MGFARSFVSLLLFLLLLSPSNPFLIVAVSADQIFTSSSGVAFGRSSREPKYDIEFHSTDSPFHPENGQESVVMTNKEGQNYMCFLPKEEETKTVRSIIQQNSSNVIVESDRRIKLKTPDELLDVLKDQCFYRHEGWWSYEFCYHRKIRQIHLEDNEVVQEFVLGEFDPDGTAAHNQKDSDAFMLKDPRSRDASQRYHAHQYTNGTTCDLTDQPRETEVRFVCAESPVIISSIKEISSCKYVVTVQSPMLCKHPMYQQERPTRLIHCNQLPADAKDSVENSPKVTQITVATEESESYAT
;
A
#
# COMPACT_ATOMS: atom_id res chain seq x y z
N MET A 1 -71.32 -61.20 -0.84
CA MET A 1 -71.67 -60.05 -1.69
C MET A 1 -70.38 -59.25 -1.93
N GLY A 2 -70.03 -58.75 -3.11
CA GLY A 2 -70.66 -58.87 -4.44
C GLY A 2 -70.71 -57.51 -5.15
N PHE A 3 -70.25 -57.44 -6.42
CA PHE A 3 -70.02 -56.21 -7.25
C PHE A 3 -68.87 -55.31 -6.75
N ALA A 4 -67.78 -54.99 -7.45
CA ALA A 4 -67.23 -55.28 -8.81
C ALA A 4 -67.52 -54.29 -9.98
N ARG A 5 -66.48 -53.54 -10.39
CA ARG A 5 -65.95 -53.25 -11.76
C ARG A 5 -64.72 -52.29 -11.61
N SER A 6 -63.52 -52.54 -12.16
CA SER A 6 -63.04 -52.65 -13.57
C SER A 6 -62.99 -51.28 -14.29
N PHE A 7 -61.95 -50.87 -15.05
CA PHE A 7 -60.93 -51.61 -15.83
C PHE A 7 -59.50 -51.01 -15.83
N VAL A 8 -58.50 -51.90 -15.79
CA VAL A 8 -57.31 -52.04 -16.68
C VAL A 8 -56.58 -50.80 -17.26
N SER A 9 -55.27 -50.72 -16.97
CA SER A 9 -54.20 -50.73 -18.01
C SER A 9 -52.97 -51.50 -17.48
N LEU A 10 -52.14 -52.05 -18.37
CA LEU A 10 -51.10 -53.05 -18.06
C LEU A 10 -49.90 -52.96 -19.03
N LEU A 11 -48.67 -52.97 -18.49
CA LEU A 11 -47.36 -53.42 -19.05
C LEU A 11 -46.29 -53.03 -17.99
N LEU A 12 -45.64 -53.95 -17.26
CA LEU A 12 -44.44 -54.75 -17.64
C LEU A 12 -43.27 -53.88 -18.16
N PHE A 13 -42.02 -54.04 -17.69
CA PHE A 13 -41.31 -55.31 -17.42
C PHE A 13 -40.39 -55.33 -16.17
N LEU A 14 -39.82 -56.51 -15.90
CA LEU A 14 -38.84 -56.86 -14.85
C LEU A 14 -37.44 -57.12 -15.47
N LEU A 15 -36.32 -57.24 -14.73
CA LEU A 15 -36.13 -57.26 -13.26
C LEU A 15 -35.19 -56.09 -12.83
N LEU A 16 -34.04 -56.12 -12.14
CA LEU A 16 -33.11 -57.11 -11.55
C LEU A 16 -32.73 -56.65 -10.12
N LEU A 17 -31.92 -57.42 -9.38
CA LEU A 17 -31.55 -57.14 -7.98
C LEU A 17 -30.06 -57.38 -7.68
N SER A 18 -29.48 -56.47 -6.87
CA SER A 18 -28.34 -56.71 -5.94
C SER A 18 -26.92 -56.99 -6.53
N PRO A 19 -25.85 -56.99 -5.69
CA PRO A 19 -25.48 -55.97 -4.69
C PRO A 19 -23.98 -55.60 -4.70
N SER A 20 -23.63 -54.33 -4.40
CA SER A 20 -22.25 -53.97 -4.02
C SER A 20 -22.16 -52.75 -3.09
N ASN A 21 -21.55 -52.98 -1.93
CA ASN A 21 -21.08 -52.06 -0.89
C ASN A 21 -20.21 -50.87 -1.38
N PRO A 22 -19.91 -49.86 -0.52
CA PRO A 22 -20.62 -49.37 0.67
C PRO A 22 -20.60 -47.81 0.78
N PHE A 23 -20.84 -47.29 1.99
CA PHE A 23 -20.51 -45.93 2.45
C PHE A 23 -19.22 -45.33 1.87
N LEU A 24 -19.27 -44.06 1.49
CA LEU A 24 -18.11 -43.15 1.51
C LEU A 24 -18.50 -41.81 2.12
N ILE A 25 -17.97 -41.54 3.32
CA ILE A 25 -18.04 -40.23 3.98
C ILE A 25 -16.97 -39.36 3.34
N VAL A 26 -17.35 -38.22 2.76
CA VAL A 26 -16.37 -37.23 2.28
C VAL A 26 -15.85 -36.43 3.48
N ALA A 27 -14.88 -37.01 4.17
CA ALA A 27 -14.09 -36.28 5.16
C ALA A 27 -13.18 -35.29 4.43
N VAL A 28 -13.51 -34.00 4.50
CA VAL A 28 -12.62 -32.92 4.08
C VAL A 28 -11.51 -32.81 5.13
N SER A 29 -10.45 -33.59 4.93
CA SER A 29 -9.28 -33.55 5.81
C SER A 29 -8.55 -32.22 5.65
N ALA A 30 -8.47 -31.45 6.73
CA ALA A 30 -7.42 -30.45 6.83
C ALA A 30 -6.08 -31.18 7.00
N ASP A 31 -5.24 -31.18 5.96
CA ASP A 31 -3.80 -31.37 6.06
C ASP A 31 -3.14 -31.08 4.71
N GLN A 32 -2.59 -29.87 4.58
CA GLN A 32 -1.45 -29.62 3.69
C GLN A 32 -0.33 -28.99 4.50
N ILE A 33 0.56 -29.87 4.94
CA ILE A 33 1.78 -29.56 5.69
C ILE A 33 2.62 -28.58 4.88
N PHE A 34 3.07 -27.50 5.51
CA PHE A 34 3.98 -26.52 4.89
C PHE A 34 5.31 -27.18 4.50
N THR A 35 5.48 -27.50 3.22
CA THR A 35 6.79 -27.78 2.64
C THR A 35 7.54 -26.47 2.47
N SER A 36 8.49 -26.20 3.38
CA SER A 36 9.32 -25.00 3.35
C SER A 36 10.36 -25.04 2.22
N SER A 37 9.91 -24.80 0.99
CA SER A 37 10.80 -24.60 -0.16
C SER A 37 11.54 -23.27 -0.01
N SER A 38 12.87 -23.31 0.12
CA SER A 38 13.73 -22.13 0.20
C SER A 38 13.59 -21.25 -1.05
N GLY A 39 12.94 -20.10 -0.89
CA GLY A 39 12.59 -19.23 -2.02
C GLY A 39 12.07 -17.85 -1.61
N VAL A 40 12.49 -17.33 -0.44
CA VAL A 40 12.14 -15.96 -0.03
C VAL A 40 12.95 -14.97 -0.86
N ALA A 41 12.41 -14.61 -2.02
CA ALA A 41 12.75 -13.36 -2.67
C ALA A 41 12.34 -12.22 -1.72
N PHE A 42 13.30 -11.69 -0.95
CA PHE A 42 13.10 -10.50 -0.14
C PHE A 42 12.84 -9.32 -1.08
N GLY A 43 11.56 -9.07 -1.38
CA GLY A 43 11.14 -7.85 -2.06
C GLY A 43 11.68 -6.66 -1.27
N ARG A 44 12.53 -5.84 -1.91
CA ARG A 44 13.18 -4.68 -1.28
C ARG A 44 12.15 -3.88 -0.50
N SER A 45 12.48 -3.54 0.75
CA SER A 45 11.53 -2.87 1.63
C SER A 45 11.15 -1.53 1.00
N SER A 46 9.89 -1.41 0.54
CA SER A 46 9.37 -0.20 -0.12
C SER A 46 9.08 0.94 0.88
N ARG A 47 10.01 1.09 1.83
CA ARG A 47 10.04 1.94 3.02
C ARG A 47 11.43 2.51 3.26
N GLU A 48 12.46 1.99 2.59
CA GLU A 48 13.81 2.57 2.61
C GLU A 48 13.83 3.91 1.85
N PRO A 49 14.51 4.95 2.37
CA PRO A 49 14.66 6.22 1.67
C PRO A 49 15.49 6.04 0.40
N LYS A 50 15.17 6.81 -0.64
CA LYS A 50 15.98 6.84 -1.87
C LYS A 50 17.23 7.68 -1.60
N TYR A 51 18.39 7.16 -2.00
CA TYR A 51 19.64 7.90 -2.00
C TYR A 51 20.13 8.06 -3.44
N ASP A 52 20.53 9.29 -3.79
CA ASP A 52 21.31 9.57 -5.00
C ASP A 52 22.73 9.98 -4.58
N ILE A 53 23.73 9.64 -5.40
CA ILE A 53 25.15 9.81 -5.07
C ILE A 53 25.78 10.80 -6.07
N GLU A 54 26.38 11.87 -5.57
CA GLU A 54 27.18 12.81 -6.35
C GLU A 54 28.67 12.58 -6.11
N PHE A 55 29.43 12.43 -7.20
CA PHE A 55 30.88 12.27 -7.15
C PHE A 55 31.59 13.61 -7.42
N HIS A 56 32.46 14.00 -6.50
CA HIS A 56 33.21 15.24 -6.53
C HIS A 56 34.70 14.94 -6.77
N SER A 57 35.33 15.67 -7.68
CA SER A 57 36.75 15.54 -7.99
C SER A 57 37.63 16.20 -6.92
N THR A 58 38.94 15.93 -6.98
CA THR A 58 39.96 16.62 -6.16
C THR A 58 39.94 18.14 -6.29
N ASP A 59 39.47 18.64 -7.43
CA ASP A 59 39.55 20.05 -7.81
C ASP A 59 38.27 20.82 -7.42
N SER A 60 37.19 20.09 -7.08
CA SER A 60 35.90 20.64 -6.63
C SER A 60 35.24 19.75 -5.56
N PRO A 61 35.89 19.55 -4.40
CA PRO A 61 35.37 18.68 -3.34
C PRO A 61 34.14 19.29 -2.65
N PHE A 62 33.19 18.43 -2.28
CA PHE A 62 32.15 18.78 -1.32
C PHE A 62 32.76 19.05 0.06
N HIS A 63 32.28 20.08 0.75
CA HIS A 63 32.78 20.47 2.07
C HIS A 63 31.71 20.13 3.11
N PRO A 64 31.91 19.09 3.95
CA PRO A 64 30.91 18.66 4.93
C PRO A 64 30.74 19.67 6.05
N GLU A 65 29.54 19.69 6.62
CA GLU A 65 29.30 20.41 7.87
C GLU A 65 29.96 19.71 9.07
N ASN A 66 30.30 20.48 10.11
CA ASN A 66 30.74 19.92 11.40
C ASN A 66 29.79 18.81 11.89
N GLY A 67 30.37 17.66 12.25
CA GLY A 67 29.64 16.51 12.79
C GLY A 67 28.86 15.70 11.75
N GLN A 68 29.14 15.82 10.45
CA GLN A 68 28.60 14.91 9.44
C GLN A 68 29.34 13.57 9.45
N GLU A 69 28.61 12.45 9.41
CA GLU A 69 29.21 11.10 9.33
C GLU A 69 29.76 10.83 7.92
N SER A 70 30.85 10.08 7.82
CA SER A 70 31.51 9.78 6.55
C SER A 70 32.00 8.32 6.49
N VAL A 71 31.86 7.72 5.32
CA VAL A 71 32.26 6.33 5.01
C VAL A 71 33.22 6.35 3.84
N VAL A 72 34.33 5.59 3.93
CA VAL A 72 35.22 5.38 2.78
C VAL A 72 34.69 4.24 1.93
N MET A 73 34.52 4.48 0.64
CA MET A 73 34.08 3.49 -0.36
C MET A 73 35.08 3.40 -1.51
N THR A 74 35.14 2.26 -2.18
CA THR A 74 36.04 2.01 -3.34
C THR A 74 35.19 1.60 -4.54
N ASN A 75 35.44 2.18 -5.72
CA ASN A 75 34.73 1.81 -6.96
C ASN A 75 35.32 0.53 -7.60
N LYS A 76 34.72 0.06 -8.71
CA LYS A 76 35.16 -1.15 -9.42
C LYS A 76 36.59 -0.99 -9.98
N GLU A 77 37.01 0.25 -10.19
CA GLU A 77 38.29 0.70 -10.74
C GLU A 77 39.39 0.84 -9.66
N GLY A 78 39.07 0.58 -8.39
CA GLY A 78 40.02 0.66 -7.26
C GLY A 78 40.31 2.08 -6.75
N GLN A 79 39.55 3.09 -7.19
CA GLN A 79 39.63 4.47 -6.72
C GLN A 79 38.82 4.61 -5.42
N ASN A 80 39.41 5.27 -4.44
CA ASN A 80 38.77 5.51 -3.15
C ASN A 80 38.01 6.83 -3.13
N TYR A 81 36.88 6.85 -2.43
CA TYR A 81 36.04 8.02 -2.19
C TYR A 81 35.71 8.13 -0.70
N MET A 82 35.71 9.36 -0.17
CA MET A 82 35.15 9.66 1.15
C MET A 82 33.74 10.23 0.95
N CYS A 83 32.74 9.46 1.36
CA CYS A 83 31.33 9.76 1.13
C CYS A 83 30.64 10.20 2.42
N PHE A 84 30.02 11.37 2.38
CA PHE A 84 29.36 11.98 3.53
C PHE A 84 27.89 11.61 3.56
N LEU A 85 27.45 11.01 4.66
CA LEU A 85 26.06 10.63 4.84
C LEU A 85 25.22 11.88 5.18
N PRO A 86 24.01 12.02 4.62
CA PRO A 86 23.10 13.09 5.02
C PRO A 86 22.66 12.88 6.47
N LYS A 87 22.78 13.94 7.28
CA LYS A 87 22.38 13.94 8.69
C LYS A 87 20.87 13.68 8.81
N GLU A 88 20.45 13.00 9.87
CA GLU A 88 19.02 12.96 10.21
C GLU A 88 18.60 14.31 10.80
N GLU A 89 17.66 15.00 10.15
CA GLU A 89 17.25 16.34 10.57
C GLU A 89 16.35 16.31 11.82
N GLU A 90 16.93 16.60 12.98
CA GLU A 90 16.17 17.17 14.10
C GLU A 90 15.78 18.62 13.76
N THR A 91 14.71 18.74 12.98
CA THR A 91 14.22 19.99 12.35
C THR A 91 14.15 21.18 13.32
N LYS A 92 14.99 22.20 13.10
CA LYS A 92 14.69 23.56 13.55
C LYS A 92 13.62 24.17 12.64
N THR A 93 12.55 24.70 13.22
CA THR A 93 11.41 25.26 12.47
C THR A 93 11.76 26.57 11.78
N VAL A 94 12.15 26.49 10.51
CA VAL A 94 12.20 27.63 9.58
C VAL A 94 10.90 27.68 8.76
N ARG A 95 10.33 28.87 8.57
CA ARG A 95 9.05 29.06 7.88
C ARG A 95 9.24 29.27 6.38
N SER A 96 8.27 28.80 5.60
CA SER A 96 8.18 28.89 4.14
C SER A 96 8.55 30.26 3.54
N ILE A 97 9.34 30.23 2.46
CA ILE A 97 9.14 31.07 1.28
C ILE A 97 9.40 30.24 0.01
N ILE A 98 8.34 29.76 -0.65
CA ILE A 98 8.32 29.61 -2.11
C ILE A 98 7.04 30.27 -2.62
N GLN A 99 7.16 31.05 -3.69
CA GLN A 99 6.11 31.90 -4.22
C GLN A 99 5.29 31.19 -5.32
N GLN A 100 4.00 31.52 -5.35
CA GLN A 100 3.01 31.04 -6.33
C GLN A 100 3.49 31.19 -7.79
N ASN A 101 3.27 30.16 -8.62
CA ASN A 101 2.36 30.30 -9.77
C ASN A 101 2.08 28.95 -10.45
N SER A 102 0.79 28.69 -10.70
CA SER A 102 0.34 27.61 -11.58
C SER A 102 0.39 28.06 -13.05
N SER A 103 1.15 27.36 -13.88
CA SER A 103 1.14 27.52 -15.33
C SER A 103 1.67 26.24 -16.00
N ASN A 104 1.09 25.89 -17.15
CA ASN A 104 1.29 24.60 -17.81
C ASN A 104 2.76 24.37 -18.20
N VAL A 105 3.35 23.25 -17.76
CA VAL A 105 4.62 22.75 -18.32
C VAL A 105 4.30 21.84 -19.51
N ILE A 106 4.65 22.30 -20.72
CA ILE A 106 4.60 21.51 -21.95
C ILE A 106 6.02 21.40 -22.50
N VAL A 107 6.58 20.20 -22.43
CA VAL A 107 7.67 19.69 -23.29
C VAL A 107 7.37 18.20 -23.47
N GLU A 108 6.56 17.82 -24.46
CA GLU A 108 7.04 17.41 -25.80
C GLU A 108 7.84 16.09 -25.71
N SER A 109 7.16 14.95 -25.87
CA SER A 109 6.90 14.44 -27.23
C SER A 109 5.61 13.62 -27.39
N ASP A 110 4.78 14.07 -28.32
CA ASP A 110 3.81 13.36 -29.18
C ASP A 110 2.98 12.16 -28.69
N ARG A 111 2.73 12.02 -27.38
CA ARG A 111 1.54 11.34 -26.85
C ARG A 111 0.88 12.20 -25.78
N ARG A 112 -0.27 12.80 -26.10
CA ARG A 112 -1.20 13.32 -25.08
C ARG A 112 -1.84 12.15 -24.35
N ILE A 113 -1.09 11.54 -23.42
CA ILE A 113 -1.64 10.59 -22.46
C ILE A 113 -2.65 11.37 -21.63
N LYS A 114 -3.95 11.21 -21.91
CA LYS A 114 -5.01 11.75 -21.04
C LYS A 114 -4.86 11.04 -19.70
N LEU A 115 -4.23 11.71 -18.74
CA LEU A 115 -4.07 11.19 -17.40
C LEU A 115 -5.48 10.94 -16.83
N LYS A 116 -5.72 9.71 -16.39
CA LYS A 116 -6.98 9.36 -15.74
C LYS A 116 -7.11 10.12 -14.42
N THR A 117 -8.31 10.55 -14.07
CA THR A 117 -8.57 11.09 -12.72
C THR A 117 -8.38 9.99 -11.65
N PRO A 118 -8.21 10.36 -10.36
CA PRO A 118 -8.17 9.39 -9.26
C PRO A 118 -9.36 8.43 -9.29
N ASP A 119 -10.56 8.96 -9.52
CA ASP A 119 -11.80 8.17 -9.60
C ASP A 119 -11.83 7.29 -10.86
N GLU A 120 -11.38 7.78 -12.04
CA GLU A 120 -11.21 6.96 -13.26
C GLU A 120 -10.19 5.80 -13.10
N LEU A 121 -9.35 5.83 -12.05
CA LEU A 121 -8.40 4.76 -11.69
C LEU A 121 -8.96 3.82 -10.62
N LEU A 122 -9.66 4.36 -9.62
CA LEU A 122 -10.32 3.61 -8.55
C LEU A 122 -11.63 2.95 -9.03
N ASP A 123 -12.16 3.33 -10.19
CA ASP A 123 -13.33 2.74 -10.85
C ASP A 123 -13.26 1.21 -11.03
N VAL A 124 -12.06 0.63 -11.05
CA VAL A 124 -11.81 -0.83 -11.08
C VAL A 124 -12.28 -1.53 -9.79
N LEU A 125 -12.44 -0.78 -8.70
CA LEU A 125 -12.89 -1.29 -7.40
C LEU A 125 -14.41 -1.33 -7.27
N LYS A 126 -15.18 -0.85 -8.26
CA LYS A 126 -16.65 -0.92 -8.27
C LYS A 126 -17.11 -2.37 -8.06
N ASP A 127 -18.14 -2.50 -7.22
CA ASP A 127 -18.72 -3.77 -6.75
C ASP A 127 -17.75 -4.72 -5.99
N GLN A 128 -16.52 -4.28 -5.69
CA GLN A 128 -15.59 -5.00 -4.82
C GLN A 128 -15.76 -4.57 -3.35
N CYS A 129 -15.66 -5.56 -2.46
CA CYS A 129 -15.70 -5.37 -1.01
C CYS A 129 -14.40 -5.89 -0.39
N PHE A 130 -13.84 -5.11 0.54
CA PHE A 130 -12.57 -5.37 1.21
C PHE A 130 -12.82 -5.59 2.70
N TYR A 131 -12.09 -6.54 3.28
CA TYR A 131 -12.31 -7.00 4.65
C TYR A 131 -11.09 -6.77 5.53
N ARG A 132 -11.31 -6.45 6.81
CA ARG A 132 -10.27 -6.34 7.84
C ARG A 132 -10.82 -6.75 9.19
N HIS A 133 -10.09 -7.61 9.90
CA HIS A 133 -10.39 -7.99 11.29
C HIS A 133 -9.44 -7.27 12.23
N GLU A 134 -9.95 -6.63 13.27
CA GLU A 134 -9.16 -5.86 14.24
C GLU A 134 -9.74 -6.03 15.65
N GLY A 135 -9.28 -7.09 16.33
CA GLY A 135 -9.77 -7.50 17.64
C GLY A 135 -11.19 -8.06 17.57
N TRP A 136 -12.10 -7.46 18.33
CA TRP A 136 -13.53 -7.83 18.38
C TRP A 136 -14.26 -7.52 17.07
N TRP A 137 -13.81 -6.52 16.31
CA TRP A 137 -14.55 -6.00 15.15
C TRP A 137 -13.98 -6.49 13.82
N SER A 138 -14.87 -6.93 12.94
CA SER A 138 -14.65 -7.09 11.51
C SER A 138 -15.19 -5.86 10.78
N TYR A 139 -14.51 -5.43 9.73
CA TYR A 139 -14.91 -4.29 8.92
C TYR A 139 -15.02 -4.71 7.46
N GLU A 140 -16.13 -4.34 6.82
CA GLU A 140 -16.38 -4.49 5.39
C GLU A 140 -16.43 -3.10 4.75
N PHE A 141 -15.62 -2.87 3.72
CA PHE A 141 -15.65 -1.66 2.90
C PHE A 141 -15.99 -2.03 1.46
N CYS A 142 -17.17 -1.66 0.98
CA CYS A 142 -17.58 -1.82 -0.42
C CYS A 142 -17.51 -0.47 -1.16
N TYR A 143 -16.69 -0.39 -2.20
CA TYR A 143 -16.43 0.87 -2.93
C TYR A 143 -17.71 1.42 -3.59
N HIS A 144 -17.94 2.73 -3.45
CA HIS A 144 -19.18 3.43 -3.85
C HIS A 144 -20.48 2.83 -3.28
N ARG A 145 -20.41 2.05 -2.19
CA ARG A 145 -21.59 1.49 -1.50
C ARG A 145 -21.63 1.93 -0.05
N LYS A 146 -21.21 1.08 0.90
CA LYS A 146 -21.20 1.39 2.32
C LYS A 146 -20.03 0.73 3.06
N ILE A 147 -19.77 1.25 4.27
CA ILE A 147 -18.82 0.69 5.23
C ILE A 147 -19.63 0.09 6.37
N ARG A 148 -19.30 -1.14 6.79
CA ARG A 148 -19.92 -1.82 7.93
C ARG A 148 -18.86 -2.21 8.94
N GLN A 149 -19.21 -2.08 10.21
CA GLN A 149 -18.56 -2.71 11.35
C GLN A 149 -19.45 -3.87 11.81
N ILE A 150 -18.87 -5.05 12.00
CA ILE A 150 -19.55 -6.32 12.16
C ILE A 150 -18.87 -7.09 13.29
N HIS A 151 -19.62 -7.63 14.24
CA HIS A 151 -19.14 -8.67 15.15
C HIS A 151 -19.72 -10.04 14.74
N LEU A 152 -18.91 -11.09 14.89
CA LEU A 152 -19.21 -12.45 14.48
C LEU A 152 -18.99 -13.40 15.67
N GLU A 153 -20.01 -14.20 16.00
CA GLU A 153 -19.92 -15.35 16.90
C GLU A 153 -20.33 -16.59 16.10
N ASP A 154 -19.55 -17.68 16.17
CA ASP A 154 -19.78 -18.92 15.39
C ASP A 154 -20.07 -18.72 13.88
N ASN A 155 -19.40 -17.70 13.29
CA ASN A 155 -19.58 -17.17 11.92
C ASN A 155 -20.91 -16.47 11.61
N GLU A 156 -21.83 -16.35 12.56
CA GLU A 156 -23.08 -15.59 12.42
C GLU A 156 -22.92 -14.10 12.80
N VAL A 157 -23.67 -13.22 12.13
CA VAL A 157 -23.64 -11.78 12.41
C VAL A 157 -24.51 -11.45 13.61
N VAL A 158 -23.89 -11.30 14.79
CA VAL A 158 -24.58 -10.94 16.03
C VAL A 158 -24.72 -9.42 16.22
N GLN A 159 -23.88 -8.61 15.58
CA GLN A 159 -23.96 -7.14 15.66
C GLN A 159 -23.46 -6.48 14.36
N GLU A 160 -24.21 -5.51 13.83
CA GLU A 160 -23.83 -4.69 12.66
C GLU A 160 -24.06 -3.20 12.96
N PHE A 161 -23.11 -2.35 12.54
CA PHE A 161 -23.29 -0.92 12.38
C PHE A 161 -22.83 -0.48 10.98
N VAL A 162 -23.59 0.39 10.32
CA VAL A 162 -23.14 1.08 9.11
C VAL A 162 -22.35 2.32 9.53
N LEU A 163 -21.09 2.44 9.11
CA LEU A 163 -20.22 3.58 9.43
C LEU A 163 -20.36 4.74 8.43
N GLY A 164 -21.09 4.50 7.33
CA GLY A 164 -21.47 5.48 6.32
C GLY A 164 -21.78 4.81 4.98
N GLU A 165 -22.62 5.45 4.18
CA GLU A 165 -22.90 5.15 2.77
C GLU A 165 -22.27 6.22 1.87
N PHE A 166 -21.86 5.86 0.65
CA PHE A 166 -21.05 6.73 -0.21
C PHE A 166 -21.78 8.03 -0.58
N ASP A 167 -21.16 9.17 -0.26
CA ASP A 167 -21.70 10.50 -0.47
C ASP A 167 -20.98 11.19 -1.64
N PRO A 168 -21.54 11.19 -2.87
CA PRO A 168 -20.88 11.77 -4.03
C PRO A 168 -20.80 13.30 -3.96
N ASP A 169 -21.83 13.95 -3.40
CA ASP A 169 -21.89 15.41 -3.29
C ASP A 169 -20.98 15.91 -2.15
N GLY A 170 -20.97 15.22 -1.01
CA GLY A 170 -20.02 15.44 0.08
C GLY A 170 -18.57 15.19 -0.35
N THR A 171 -18.31 14.15 -1.14
CA THR A 171 -17.00 13.87 -1.76
C THR A 171 -16.57 15.00 -2.70
N ALA A 172 -17.44 15.43 -3.61
CA ALA A 172 -17.15 16.53 -4.53
C ALA A 172 -16.91 17.86 -3.79
N ALA A 173 -17.73 18.18 -2.79
CA ALA A 173 -17.62 19.40 -1.98
C ALA A 173 -16.40 19.41 -1.04
N HIS A 174 -15.89 18.23 -0.64
CA HIS A 174 -14.65 18.08 0.12
C HIS A 174 -13.43 18.27 -0.81
N ASN A 175 -13.39 17.56 -1.93
CA ASN A 175 -12.28 17.60 -2.89
C ASN A 175 -12.13 18.95 -3.62
N GLN A 176 -13.13 19.83 -3.54
CA GLN A 176 -13.06 21.23 -4.01
C GLN A 176 -12.48 22.23 -2.99
N LYS A 177 -12.43 21.91 -1.69
CA LYS A 177 -12.10 22.88 -0.64
C LYS A 177 -10.61 22.96 -0.29
N ASP A 178 -9.92 21.82 -0.29
CA ASP A 178 -8.57 21.73 0.26
C ASP A 178 -7.61 20.96 -0.67
N SER A 179 -7.00 21.62 -1.67
CA SER A 179 -5.94 20.99 -2.50
C SER A 179 -4.72 20.52 -1.68
N ASP A 180 -4.49 21.16 -0.54
CA ASP A 180 -3.24 21.07 0.22
C ASP A 180 -3.36 20.17 1.47
N ALA A 181 -4.59 19.81 1.89
CA ALA A 181 -4.83 18.97 3.08
C ALA A 181 -4.66 17.46 2.81
N PHE A 182 -4.50 17.06 1.55
CA PHE A 182 -4.40 15.66 1.11
C PHE A 182 -3.05 15.00 1.40
N MET A 183 -2.38 15.35 2.50
CA MET A 183 -1.07 14.82 2.92
C MET A 183 -1.15 13.97 4.19
N LEU A 184 -0.98 12.66 4.07
CA LEU A 184 -0.69 11.76 5.19
C LEU A 184 0.82 11.76 5.45
N LYS A 185 1.25 12.19 6.64
CA LYS A 185 2.65 12.04 7.08
C LYS A 185 2.89 10.60 7.51
N ASP A 186 4.02 10.01 7.12
CA ASP A 186 4.41 8.69 7.62
C ASP A 186 4.79 8.78 9.11
N PRO A 187 4.15 8.01 10.03
CA PRO A 187 4.54 7.98 11.44
C PRO A 187 5.98 7.55 11.70
N ARG A 188 6.67 6.97 10.70
CA ARG A 188 8.06 6.49 10.77
C ARG A 188 9.05 7.37 10.00
N SER A 189 8.59 8.35 9.22
CA SER A 189 9.46 9.26 8.47
C SER A 189 8.84 10.65 8.40
N ARG A 190 9.50 11.62 9.04
CA ARG A 190 9.04 13.03 9.09
C ARG A 190 8.97 13.68 7.71
N ASP A 191 9.84 13.21 6.82
CA ASP A 191 10.11 13.79 5.52
C ASP A 191 9.25 13.13 4.43
N ALA A 192 8.86 11.87 4.62
CA ALA A 192 7.95 11.17 3.71
C ALA A 192 6.49 11.56 4.00
N SER A 193 5.91 12.31 3.06
CA SER A 193 4.48 12.59 3.02
C SER A 193 3.85 11.90 1.81
N GLN A 194 2.70 11.26 2.02
CA GLN A 194 1.97 10.55 1.01
C GLN A 194 0.66 11.26 0.70
N ARG A 195 0.47 11.58 -0.59
CA ARG A 195 -0.78 12.13 -1.10
C ARG A 195 -1.89 11.07 -1.08
N TYR A 196 -3.08 11.44 -0.65
CA TYR A 196 -4.26 10.57 -0.61
C TYR A 196 -5.45 11.16 -1.35
N HIS A 197 -6.30 10.33 -1.93
CA HIS A 197 -7.59 10.73 -2.49
C HIS A 197 -8.68 10.47 -1.45
N ALA A 198 -9.59 11.41 -1.24
CA ALA A 198 -10.63 11.30 -0.21
C ALA A 198 -12.02 11.07 -0.83
N HIS A 199 -12.74 10.09 -0.27
CA HIS A 199 -14.19 9.92 -0.43
C HIS A 199 -14.86 10.08 0.93
N GLN A 200 -16.03 10.72 0.94
CA GLN A 200 -16.88 10.87 2.12
C GLN A 200 -17.98 9.80 2.13
N TYR A 201 -18.22 9.22 3.29
CA TYR A 201 -19.30 8.26 3.54
C TYR A 201 -20.13 8.76 4.72
N THR A 202 -21.39 9.12 4.49
CA THR A 202 -22.28 9.80 5.47
C THR A 202 -23.52 8.95 5.74
N ASN A 203 -24.46 9.43 6.55
CA ASN A 203 -25.75 8.76 6.80
C ASN A 203 -25.65 7.31 7.35
N GLY A 204 -24.59 6.98 8.09
CA GLY A 204 -24.46 5.70 8.79
C GLY A 204 -25.43 5.55 9.97
N THR A 205 -25.44 4.38 10.60
CA THR A 205 -26.32 4.05 11.73
C THR A 205 -26.18 5.06 12.87
N THR A 206 -27.30 5.58 13.38
CA THR A 206 -27.33 6.59 14.46
C THR A 206 -26.48 6.20 15.66
N CYS A 207 -25.65 7.13 16.10
CA CYS A 207 -24.77 6.99 17.24
C CYS A 207 -25.54 7.12 18.55
N ASP A 208 -25.47 6.07 19.37
CA ASP A 208 -25.99 6.00 20.73
C ASP A 208 -25.36 7.02 21.69
N LEU A 209 -24.14 7.50 21.39
CA LEU A 209 -23.42 8.48 22.21
C LEU A 209 -23.65 9.95 21.81
N THR A 210 -24.09 10.22 20.57
CA THR A 210 -24.16 11.60 20.02
C THR A 210 -25.48 11.94 19.32
N ASP A 211 -26.36 10.95 19.13
CA ASP A 211 -27.62 11.01 18.35
C ASP A 211 -27.46 11.48 16.89
N GLN A 212 -26.24 11.40 16.36
CA GLN A 212 -25.91 11.73 14.97
C GLN A 212 -25.62 10.47 14.14
N PRO A 213 -25.89 10.44 12.84
CA PRO A 213 -25.49 9.34 11.97
C PRO A 213 -23.96 9.18 11.99
N ARG A 214 -23.47 7.93 11.96
CA ARG A 214 -22.04 7.64 11.79
C ARG A 214 -21.55 8.15 10.43
N GLU A 215 -20.34 8.69 10.40
CA GLU A 215 -19.68 9.17 9.18
C GLU A 215 -18.22 8.67 9.10
N THR A 216 -17.72 8.50 7.89
CA THR A 216 -16.37 8.00 7.62
C THR A 216 -15.71 8.71 6.45
N GLU A 217 -14.47 9.18 6.65
CA GLU A 217 -13.59 9.60 5.56
C GLU A 217 -12.75 8.42 5.08
N VAL A 218 -12.84 8.07 3.80
CA VAL A 218 -12.03 7.02 3.17
C VAL A 218 -10.87 7.64 2.39
N ARG A 219 -9.64 7.34 2.83
CA ARG A 219 -8.38 7.84 2.27
C ARG A 219 -7.71 6.77 1.42
N PHE A 220 -7.78 6.90 0.10
CA PHE A 220 -7.04 6.03 -0.82
C PHE A 220 -5.60 6.50 -0.97
N VAL A 221 -4.64 5.60 -0.77
CA VAL A 221 -3.20 5.85 -0.94
C VAL A 221 -2.59 4.89 -1.94
N CYS A 222 -1.59 5.35 -2.69
CA CYS A 222 -0.77 4.47 -3.52
C CYS A 222 -0.03 3.43 -2.67
N ALA A 223 -0.08 2.17 -3.08
CA ALA A 223 0.86 1.14 -2.62
C ALA A 223 1.07 0.11 -3.73
N GLU A 224 2.24 -0.52 -3.76
CA GLU A 224 2.55 -1.61 -4.70
C GLU A 224 1.86 -2.92 -4.32
N SER A 225 1.33 -3.01 -3.10
CA SER A 225 0.56 -4.16 -2.60
C SER A 225 -0.83 -4.26 -3.25
N PRO A 226 -1.49 -5.43 -3.16
CA PRO A 226 -2.93 -5.56 -3.44
C PRO A 226 -3.78 -4.58 -2.64
N VAL A 227 -5.03 -4.39 -3.08
CA VAL A 227 -5.97 -3.46 -2.43
C VAL A 227 -6.38 -3.99 -1.06
N ILE A 228 -6.06 -3.25 0.00
CA ILE A 228 -6.35 -3.62 1.39
C ILE A 228 -6.73 -2.41 2.24
N ILE A 229 -7.52 -2.63 3.28
CA ILE A 229 -7.73 -1.63 4.34
C ILE A 229 -6.51 -1.63 5.25
N SER A 230 -5.66 -0.61 5.16
CA SER A 230 -4.37 -0.55 5.86
C SER A 230 -4.51 -0.03 7.30
N SER A 231 -5.51 0.81 7.58
CA SER A 231 -5.84 1.30 8.92
C SER A 231 -7.31 1.72 9.01
N ILE A 232 -7.93 1.52 10.17
CA ILE A 232 -9.24 2.07 10.56
C ILE A 232 -9.05 2.76 11.90
N LYS A 233 -9.59 3.97 12.07
CA LYS A 233 -9.50 4.73 13.32
C LYS A 233 -10.79 5.50 13.58
N GLU A 234 -11.35 5.37 14.78
CA GLU A 234 -12.33 6.32 15.29
C GLU A 234 -11.57 7.55 15.79
N ILE A 235 -11.73 8.70 15.12
CA ILE A 235 -10.98 9.94 15.42
C ILE A 235 -11.70 10.79 16.47
N SER A 236 -13.00 10.61 16.59
CA SER A 236 -13.89 11.09 17.66
C SER A 236 -15.15 10.22 17.64
N SER A 237 -15.95 10.25 18.70
CA SER A 237 -17.13 9.38 18.86
C SER A 237 -17.98 9.31 17.59
N CYS A 238 -18.11 8.10 17.03
CA CYS A 238 -18.86 7.80 15.81
C CYS A 238 -18.38 8.48 14.50
N LYS A 239 -17.15 9.01 14.47
CA LYS A 239 -16.50 9.57 13.28
C LYS A 239 -15.21 8.82 12.95
N TYR A 240 -15.13 8.25 11.75
CA TYR A 240 -14.07 7.32 11.37
C TYR A 240 -13.18 7.85 10.25
N VAL A 241 -11.91 7.42 10.25
CA VAL A 241 -10.99 7.55 9.12
C VAL A 241 -10.51 6.16 8.74
N VAL A 242 -10.75 5.77 7.49
CA VAL A 242 -10.36 4.49 6.91
C VAL A 242 -9.30 4.74 5.84
N THR A 243 -8.13 4.13 5.96
CA THR A 243 -7.08 4.22 4.93
C THR A 243 -7.07 2.94 4.08
N VAL A 244 -7.16 3.10 2.77
CA VAL A 244 -7.19 2.01 1.79
C VAL A 244 -5.96 2.13 0.89
N GLN A 245 -5.13 1.10 0.87
CA GLN A 245 -4.01 1.00 -0.07
C GLN A 245 -4.51 0.52 -1.43
N SER A 246 -4.07 1.14 -2.52
CA SER A 246 -4.48 0.79 -3.89
C SER A 246 -3.35 0.98 -4.92
N PRO A 247 -2.97 -0.05 -5.69
CA PRO A 247 -1.97 0.05 -6.75
C PRO A 247 -2.50 0.76 -8.00
N MET A 248 -3.83 0.94 -8.13
CA MET A 248 -4.39 1.69 -9.27
C MET A 248 -4.09 3.18 -9.16
N LEU A 249 -4.06 3.73 -7.93
CA LEU A 249 -3.81 5.15 -7.69
C LEU A 249 -2.35 5.55 -7.99
N CYS A 250 -1.40 4.60 -7.86
CA CYS A 250 0.02 4.79 -8.23
C CYS A 250 0.25 5.12 -9.72
N LYS A 251 -0.74 4.90 -10.59
CA LYS A 251 -0.70 5.27 -12.01
C LYS A 251 -0.82 6.79 -12.23
N HIS A 252 -1.18 7.54 -11.19
CA HIS A 252 -1.30 8.99 -11.21
C HIS A 252 -0.09 9.63 -10.50
N PRO A 253 0.77 10.43 -11.17
CA PRO A 253 1.98 11.00 -10.57
C PRO A 253 1.76 11.71 -9.23
N MET A 254 0.70 12.52 -9.09
CA MET A 254 0.36 13.19 -7.82
C MET A 254 -0.02 12.27 -6.63
N TYR A 255 0.02 10.94 -6.77
CA TYR A 255 -0.19 10.01 -5.65
C TYR A 255 0.95 9.01 -5.49
N GLN A 256 1.95 9.04 -6.37
CA GLN A 256 3.22 8.35 -6.13
C GLN A 256 3.87 8.97 -4.90
N GLN A 257 4.40 8.13 -4.01
CA GLN A 257 4.98 8.61 -2.76
C GLN A 257 6.19 9.50 -3.09
N GLU A 258 6.12 10.79 -2.72
CA GLU A 258 7.25 11.71 -2.75
C GLU A 258 8.27 11.22 -1.69
N ARG A 259 9.11 10.25 -2.07
CA ARG A 259 10.23 9.83 -1.24
C ARG A 259 11.30 10.90 -1.32
N PRO A 260 11.63 11.56 -0.19
CA PRO A 260 12.70 12.55 -0.17
C PRO A 260 14.00 11.85 -0.54
N THR A 261 14.54 12.20 -1.71
CA THR A 261 15.82 11.66 -2.16
C THR A 261 16.90 12.35 -1.34
N ARG A 262 17.58 11.59 -0.49
CA ARG A 262 18.66 12.11 0.35
C ARG A 262 19.98 12.01 -0.42
N LEU A 263 20.71 13.11 -0.51
CA LEU A 263 21.91 13.22 -1.34
C LEU A 263 23.15 12.78 -0.56
N ILE A 264 23.97 11.89 -1.13
CA ILE A 264 25.27 11.48 -0.61
C ILE A 264 26.36 12.09 -1.48
N HIS A 265 27.20 12.95 -0.92
CA HIS A 265 28.33 13.53 -1.64
C HIS A 265 29.60 12.72 -1.39
N CYS A 266 30.30 12.31 -2.46
CA CYS A 266 31.49 11.47 -2.44
C CYS A 266 32.70 12.19 -3.03
N ASN A 267 33.64 12.63 -2.18
CA ASN A 267 34.91 13.22 -2.61
C ASN A 267 35.90 12.14 -3.04
N GLN A 268 36.47 12.25 -4.23
CA GLN A 268 37.57 11.39 -4.66
C GLN A 268 38.81 11.61 -3.78
N LEU A 269 39.39 10.51 -3.29
CA LEU A 269 40.64 10.52 -2.54
C LEU A 269 41.85 10.28 -3.48
N PRO A 270 43.03 10.88 -3.19
CA PRO A 270 44.27 10.55 -3.88
C PRO A 270 44.61 9.05 -3.78
N ALA A 271 45.21 8.48 -4.83
CA ALA A 271 45.59 7.06 -4.86
C ALA A 271 46.59 6.68 -3.75
N ASP A 272 47.36 7.66 -3.29
CA ASP A 272 48.41 7.53 -2.27
C ASP A 272 47.88 7.57 -0.83
N ALA A 273 46.59 7.85 -0.62
CA ALA A 273 45.94 8.00 0.70
C ALA A 273 45.68 6.66 1.43
N LYS A 274 46.59 5.68 1.32
CA LYS A 274 46.47 4.36 1.95
C LYS A 274 46.98 4.33 3.40
N ASP A 275 47.88 5.23 3.76
CA ASP A 275 48.61 5.19 5.05
C ASP A 275 48.03 6.11 6.14
N SER A 276 46.77 6.54 6.03
CA SER A 276 46.11 7.41 7.03
C SER A 276 44.77 6.90 7.56
N VAL A 277 44.48 5.59 7.43
CA VAL A 277 43.21 4.98 7.86
C VAL A 277 43.43 3.91 8.95
N GLU A 278 44.08 4.30 10.05
CA GLU A 278 44.26 3.44 11.24
C GLU A 278 43.83 4.10 12.57
N ASN A 279 43.33 5.34 12.55
CA ASN A 279 42.95 6.08 13.76
C ASN A 279 41.58 6.80 13.69
N SER A 280 40.52 6.08 13.32
CA SER A 280 39.15 6.39 13.79
C SER A 280 38.25 5.13 13.79
N PRO A 281 37.32 4.96 14.77
CA PRO A 281 36.78 3.64 15.08
C PRO A 281 35.37 3.37 14.52
N LYS A 282 35.29 2.72 13.34
CA LYS A 282 34.32 1.65 12.97
C LYS A 282 34.41 1.37 11.46
N VAL A 283 35.08 0.28 11.08
CA VAL A 283 35.10 -0.21 9.69
C VAL A 283 34.12 -1.37 9.56
N THR A 284 33.07 -1.17 8.77
CA THR A 284 32.21 -2.25 8.25
C THR A 284 32.31 -2.22 6.72
N GLN A 285 33.08 -3.15 6.14
CA GLN A 285 33.15 -3.28 4.68
C GLN A 285 31.86 -3.92 4.15
N ILE A 286 31.24 -3.31 3.13
CA ILE A 286 30.09 -3.84 2.43
C ILE A 286 30.37 -3.77 0.92
N THR A 287 30.48 -4.94 0.28
CA THR A 287 30.69 -5.04 -1.17
C THR A 287 29.34 -4.98 -1.89
N VAL A 288 29.15 -4.02 -2.78
CA VAL A 288 27.92 -3.92 -3.59
C VAL A 288 27.99 -4.88 -4.77
N ALA A 289 27.15 -5.91 -4.76
CA ALA A 289 26.89 -6.73 -5.93
C ALA A 289 25.90 -6.03 -6.87
N THR A 290 26.29 -5.81 -8.13
CA THR A 290 25.38 -5.38 -9.20
C THR A 290 25.05 -6.60 -10.07
N GLU A 291 23.84 -7.15 -9.93
CA GLU A 291 23.32 -8.17 -10.84
C GLU A 291 23.03 -7.52 -12.20
N GLU A 292 23.66 -8.02 -13.26
CA GLU A 292 23.41 -7.58 -14.64
C GLU A 292 22.47 -8.56 -15.35
N SER A 293 21.51 -8.01 -16.10
CA SER A 293 20.51 -8.79 -16.83
C SER A 293 21.00 -9.15 -18.24
N GLU A 294 21.58 -10.34 -18.41
CA GLU A 294 21.93 -10.83 -19.74
C GLU A 294 20.70 -11.26 -20.55
N SER A 295 20.52 -10.65 -21.72
CA SER A 295 19.46 -10.97 -22.67
C SER A 295 19.85 -12.14 -23.57
N TYR A 296 19.09 -13.24 -23.54
CA TYR A 296 19.25 -14.33 -24.52
C TYR A 296 18.76 -13.89 -25.91
N ALA A 297 19.69 -13.78 -26.86
CA ALA A 297 19.38 -13.53 -28.27
C ALA A 297 20.50 -14.00 -29.23
N THR A 298 20.55 -15.30 -29.50
CA THR A 298 20.73 -15.93 -30.84
C THR A 298 20.45 -17.43 -30.72
#